data_AF-A0A8C0QWF1-F1
#
_entry.id   AF-A0A8C0QWF1-F1
#
_cell.length_a   1.000
_cell.length_b   1.000
_cell.length_c   1.000
_cell.angle_alpha   90.00
_cell.angle_beta   90.00
_cell.angle_gamma   90.00
#
_symmetry.space_group_name_H-M   'P 1'
#
loop_
_entity.id
_entity.type
_entity.pdbx_description
1 polymer ?
#
loop_
_entity_poly.entity_id
_entity_poly.type
_entity_poly.pdbx_seq_one_letter_code
_entity_poly.pdbx_strand_id
1 'polypeptide(L)'
;MSATPEIKSHGMKFAEEQLLKHGRTQGKGLGRNENGITQALRVTLKQDTHGVGHDPAKEFTDHWWDELFNRTAASLVVEAGQDGVRIKRLSKETGRRNHPKPNLLYQKFVKLCQELSRGAWVG
;
A
#
# COMPACT_ATOMS: atom_id res chain seq x y z
N MET A 1 34.06 18.75 1.25
CA MET A 1 33.50 17.38 1.17
C MET A 1 33.90 16.82 -0.19
N SER A 2 34.98 16.07 -0.26
CA SER A 2 35.52 15.50 -1.50
C SER A 2 34.73 14.25 -1.89
N ALA A 3 34.05 14.29 -3.03
CA ALA A 3 33.38 13.13 -3.60
C ALA A 3 34.40 12.00 -3.84
N THR A 4 34.05 10.78 -3.44
CA THR A 4 34.79 9.55 -3.75
C THR A 4 34.94 9.38 -5.27
N PRO A 5 36.10 8.94 -5.78
CA PRO A 5 36.28 8.72 -7.21
C PRO A 5 35.46 7.50 -7.65
N GLU A 6 34.28 7.75 -8.24
CA GLU A 6 33.49 6.71 -8.87
C GLU A 6 34.20 6.20 -10.15
N ILE A 7 34.45 4.89 -10.21
CA ILE A 7 34.98 4.25 -11.40
C ILE A 7 33.86 4.13 -12.43
N LYS A 8 33.81 5.08 -13.36
CA LYS A 8 32.83 5.10 -14.46
C LYS A 8 33.06 3.92 -15.41
N SER A 9 31.99 3.20 -15.77
CA SER A 9 32.03 2.15 -16.80
C SER A 9 32.37 2.73 -18.18
N HIS A 10 32.83 1.90 -19.11
CA HIS A 10 33.20 2.34 -20.47
C HIS A 10 32.03 3.04 -21.19
N GLY A 11 30.82 2.47 -21.11
CA GLY A 11 29.62 3.08 -21.68
C GLY A 11 29.27 4.42 -21.05
N MET A 12 29.48 4.57 -19.73
CA MET A 12 29.25 5.83 -19.02
C MET A 12 30.20 6.93 -19.50
N LYS A 13 31.48 6.59 -19.71
CA LYS A 13 32.49 7.52 -20.24
C LYS A 13 32.15 7.96 -21.67
N PHE A 14 31.81 7.02 -22.54
CA PHE A 14 31.40 7.32 -23.91
C PHE A 14 30.19 8.27 -23.94
N ALA A 15 29.15 7.97 -23.17
CA ALA A 15 27.96 8.81 -23.10
C ALA A 15 28.26 10.22 -22.59
N GLU A 16 29.10 10.35 -21.56
CA GLU A 16 29.55 11.64 -21.02
C GLU A 16 30.30 12.46 -22.06
N GLU A 17 31.26 11.86 -22.78
CA GLU A 17 31.99 12.53 -23.86
C GLU A 17 31.07 13.04 -24.97
N GLN A 18 30.07 12.26 -25.37
CA GLN A 18 29.09 12.70 -26.38
C GLN A 18 28.29 13.91 -25.91
N LEU A 19 27.86 13.91 -24.64
CA LEU A 19 27.11 15.03 -24.09
C LEU A 19 27.96 16.31 -24.01
N LEU A 20 29.21 16.20 -23.57
CA LEU A 20 30.15 17.31 -23.51
C LEU A 20 30.44 17.88 -24.91
N LYS A 21 30.63 17.01 -25.92
CA LYS A 21 30.82 17.42 -27.33
C LYS A 21 29.65 18.26 -27.85
N HIS A 22 28.43 17.97 -27.41
CA HIS A 22 27.23 18.71 -27.80
C HIS A 22 26.89 19.89 -26.87
N GLY A 23 27.85 20.35 -26.06
CA GLY A 23 27.69 21.56 -25.26
C GLY A 23 26.95 21.36 -23.94
N ARG A 24 26.73 20.11 -23.48
CA ARG A 24 26.24 19.87 -22.13
C ARG A 24 27.31 20.30 -21.13
N THR A 25 26.90 21.00 -20.08
CA THR A 25 27.75 21.33 -18.93
C THR A 25 27.43 20.43 -17.74
N GLN A 26 28.46 20.06 -16.98
CA GLN A 26 28.29 19.18 -15.82
C GLN A 26 27.41 19.87 -14.75
N GLY A 27 26.47 19.11 -14.18
CA GLY A 27 25.55 19.60 -13.15
C GLY A 27 24.29 20.30 -13.67
N LYS A 28 24.25 20.68 -14.95
CA LYS A 28 23.07 21.31 -15.55
C LYS A 28 22.12 20.31 -16.20
N GLY A 29 20.83 20.69 -16.23
CA GLY A 29 19.77 19.95 -16.89
C GLY A 29 19.89 20.01 -18.41
N LEU A 30 19.22 19.10 -19.10
CA LEU A 30 19.12 19.12 -20.55
C LEU A 30 18.07 20.14 -21.03
N GLY A 31 18.15 20.53 -22.31
CA GLY A 31 17.19 21.44 -22.95
C GLY A 31 17.70 22.87 -23.12
N ARG A 32 16.96 23.70 -23.86
CA ARG A 32 17.37 25.07 -24.25
C ARG A 32 17.69 25.97 -23.05
N ASN A 33 16.95 25.81 -21.96
CA ASN A 33 17.10 26.61 -20.74
C ASN A 33 17.81 25.84 -19.62
N GLU A 34 18.42 24.69 -19.92
CA GLU A 34 19.18 23.85 -18.98
C GLU A 34 18.38 23.42 -17.72
N ASN A 35 17.05 23.43 -17.82
CA ASN A 35 16.10 23.17 -16.73
C ASN A 35 15.53 21.75 -16.75
N GLY A 36 16.04 20.88 -17.61
CA GLY A 36 15.66 19.47 -17.65
C GLY A 36 16.14 18.68 -16.43
N ILE A 37 15.62 17.47 -16.29
CA ILE A 37 15.93 16.57 -15.19
C ILE A 37 17.43 16.24 -15.15
N THR A 38 18.07 16.45 -13.99
CA THR A 38 19.51 16.21 -13.78
C THR A 38 19.82 14.82 -13.21
N GLN A 39 18.83 14.20 -12.54
CA GLN A 39 18.96 12.89 -11.90
C GLN A 39 17.91 11.93 -12.45
N ALA A 40 18.28 10.67 -12.65
CA ALA A 40 17.33 9.67 -13.17
C ALA A 40 16.11 9.52 -12.24
N LEU A 41 14.93 9.36 -12.84
CA LEU A 41 13.72 9.05 -12.08
C LEU A 41 13.85 7.66 -11.45
N ARG A 42 13.69 7.58 -10.14
CA ARG A 42 13.65 6.31 -9.42
C ARG A 42 12.21 5.78 -9.41
N VAL A 43 11.93 4.80 -10.25
CA VAL A 43 10.65 4.10 -10.22
C VAL A 43 10.68 3.06 -9.11
N THR A 44 9.65 3.04 -8.28
CA THR A 44 9.43 1.96 -7.32
C THR A 44 8.71 0.82 -8.01
N LEU A 45 9.33 -0.36 -8.08
CA LEU A 45 8.68 -1.55 -8.58
C LEU A 45 7.70 -2.07 -7.52
N LYS A 46 6.44 -2.24 -7.92
CA LYS A 46 5.43 -2.86 -7.07
C LYS A 46 5.52 -4.38 -7.21
N GLN A 47 5.86 -5.05 -6.11
CA GLN A 47 6.00 -6.51 -6.06
C GLN A 47 4.85 -7.19 -5.32
N ASP A 48 3.85 -6.44 -4.86
CA ASP A 48 2.71 -6.94 -4.12
C ASP A 48 1.39 -6.86 -4.92
N THR A 49 0.37 -7.53 -4.42
CA THR A 49 -0.97 -7.55 -5.01
C THR A 49 -1.93 -6.54 -4.36
N HIS A 50 -1.46 -5.82 -3.33
CA HIS A 50 -2.31 -4.91 -2.57
C HIS A 50 -2.81 -3.74 -3.42
N GLY A 51 -3.97 -3.20 -3.08
CA GLY A 51 -4.49 -1.99 -3.74
C GLY A 51 -3.65 -0.74 -3.43
N VAL A 52 -3.78 0.30 -4.24
CA VAL A 52 -3.25 1.63 -3.89
C VAL A 52 -3.99 2.12 -2.64
N GLY A 53 -3.24 2.61 -1.63
CA GLY A 53 -3.80 3.01 -0.34
C GLY A 53 -4.09 1.85 0.61
N HIS A 54 -3.61 0.63 0.32
CA HIS A 54 -3.60 -0.46 1.29
C HIS A 54 -2.70 -0.06 2.47
N ASP A 55 -3.26 -0.21 3.67
CA ASP A 55 -2.58 0.04 4.94
C ASP A 55 -2.24 -1.30 5.58
N PRO A 56 -0.95 -1.72 5.56
CA PRO A 56 -0.53 -2.98 6.16
C PRO A 56 -0.82 -3.06 7.66
N ALA A 57 -0.91 -1.92 8.35
CA ALA A 57 -1.13 -1.90 9.80
C ALA A 57 -2.53 -2.37 10.19
N LYS A 58 -3.52 -2.25 9.28
CA LYS A 58 -4.89 -2.74 9.53
C LYS A 58 -4.96 -4.23 9.77
N GLU A 59 -4.13 -5.00 9.06
CA GLU A 59 -4.08 -6.46 9.24
C GLU A 59 -3.64 -6.86 10.65
N PHE A 60 -2.88 -6.01 11.32
CA PHE A 60 -2.38 -6.23 12.68
C PHE A 60 -3.23 -5.57 13.77
N THR A 61 -4.08 -4.59 13.42
CA THR A 61 -4.83 -3.76 14.39
C THR A 61 -6.34 -4.01 14.38
N ASP A 62 -6.89 -4.74 13.41
CA ASP A 62 -8.29 -5.18 13.41
C ASP A 62 -8.51 -6.33 14.42
N HIS A 63 -8.60 -5.98 15.70
CA HIS A 63 -8.89 -6.92 16.78
C HIS A 63 -10.39 -7.21 16.87
N TRP A 64 -10.91 -8.02 15.95
CA TRP A 64 -12.32 -8.44 15.93
C TRP A 64 -12.81 -9.01 17.28
N TRP A 65 -11.90 -9.62 18.06
CA TRP A 65 -12.21 -10.19 19.37
C TRP A 65 -12.44 -9.10 20.43
N ASP A 66 -11.76 -7.95 20.34
CA ASP A 66 -11.85 -6.86 21.30
C ASP A 66 -13.22 -6.16 21.18
N GLU A 67 -13.70 -5.94 19.95
CA GLU A 67 -15.05 -5.44 19.72
C GLU A 67 -16.11 -6.41 20.28
N LEU A 68 -15.94 -7.72 20.08
CA LEU A 68 -16.85 -8.74 20.61
C LEU A 68 -16.82 -8.79 22.15
N PHE A 69 -15.63 -8.71 22.75
CA PHE A 69 -15.44 -8.67 24.19
C PHE A 69 -16.09 -7.43 24.79
N ASN A 70 -15.76 -6.25 24.29
CA ASN A 70 -16.29 -4.98 24.76
C ASN A 70 -17.81 -4.90 24.60
N ARG A 71 -18.35 -5.39 23.47
CA ARG A 71 -19.80 -5.50 23.26
C ARG A 71 -20.46 -6.44 24.26
N THR A 72 -19.85 -7.60 24.51
CA THR A 72 -20.37 -8.59 25.44
C THR A 72 -20.35 -8.05 26.86
N ALA A 73 -19.23 -7.48 27.31
CA ALA A 73 -19.07 -6.87 28.62
C ALA A 73 -20.09 -5.75 28.85
N ALA A 74 -20.26 -4.84 27.88
CA ALA A 74 -21.25 -3.75 27.96
C ALA A 74 -22.71 -4.23 27.96
N SER A 75 -22.97 -5.46 27.50
CA SER A 75 -24.31 -6.05 27.49
C SER A 75 -24.63 -6.85 28.75
N LEU A 76 -23.70 -6.98 29.70
CA LEU A 76 -23.92 -7.70 30.96
C LEU A 76 -24.22 -6.70 32.08
N VAL A 77 -25.28 -6.98 32.84
CA VAL A 77 -25.66 -6.25 34.05
C VAL A 77 -25.42 -7.19 35.23
N VAL A 78 -24.66 -6.71 36.21
CA VAL A 78 -24.39 -7.44 37.45
C VAL A 78 -25.28 -6.86 38.54
N GLU A 79 -26.20 -7.66 39.04
CA GLU A 79 -27.03 -7.35 40.20
C GLU A 79 -26.46 -8.09 41.41
N ALA A 80 -25.88 -7.36 42.36
CA ALA A 80 -25.44 -7.92 43.64
C ALA A 80 -26.54 -7.73 44.69
N GLY A 81 -27.03 -8.83 45.26
CA GLY A 81 -28.05 -8.83 46.32
C GLY A 81 -27.56 -9.55 47.58
N GLN A 82 -28.39 -9.57 48.62
CA GLN A 82 -28.09 -10.22 49.90
C GLN A 82 -27.90 -11.75 49.76
N ASP A 83 -28.51 -12.37 48.75
CA ASP A 83 -28.44 -13.82 48.46
C ASP A 83 -27.41 -14.19 47.36
N GLY A 84 -26.54 -13.25 46.97
CA GLY A 84 -25.46 -13.49 46.00
C GLY A 84 -25.52 -12.61 44.75
N VAL A 85 -24.72 -12.98 43.74
CA VAL A 85 -24.52 -12.21 42.50
C VAL A 85 -25.30 -12.83 41.35
N ARG A 86 -26.16 -12.05 40.69
CA ARG A 86 -26.91 -12.46 39.51
C ARG A 86 -26.51 -11.64 38.29
N ILE A 87 -26.16 -12.33 37.20
CA ILE A 87 -25.78 -11.69 35.93
C ILE A 87 -26.97 -11.79 34.97
N LYS A 88 -27.35 -10.66 34.36
CA LYS A 88 -28.40 -10.60 33.32
C LYS A 88 -27.84 -9.94 32.06
N ARG A 89 -28.35 -10.37 30.90
CA ARG A 89 -28.03 -9.71 29.63
C ARG A 89 -29.02 -8.57 29.38
N LEU A 90 -28.51 -7.37 29.12
CA LEU A 90 -29.31 -6.25 28.65
C LEU A 90 -29.67 -6.51 27.18
N SER A 91 -30.95 -6.68 26.86
CA SER A 91 -31.42 -6.89 25.48
C SER A 91 -31.38 -5.57 24.72
N LYS A 92 -30.19 -5.12 24.33
CA LYS A 92 -30.06 -4.07 23.32
C LYS A 92 -29.92 -4.75 21.97
N GLU A 93 -30.89 -4.54 21.10
CA GLU A 93 -30.87 -4.99 19.71
C GLU A 93 -29.64 -4.37 19.01
N THR A 94 -28.50 -5.08 19.04
CA THR A 94 -27.27 -4.59 18.42
C THR A 94 -27.38 -4.79 16.92
N GLY A 95 -27.39 -3.65 16.21
CA GLY A 95 -27.50 -3.53 14.78
C GLY A 95 -26.59 -4.45 13.98
N ARG A 96 -27.07 -4.70 12.76
CA ARG A 96 -26.51 -5.55 11.70
C ARG A 96 -24.98 -5.46 11.63
N ARG A 97 -24.34 -6.63 11.48
CA ARG A 97 -22.91 -6.77 11.19
C ARG A 97 -22.51 -5.84 10.04
N ASN A 98 -21.70 -4.82 10.31
CA ASN A 98 -21.03 -4.04 9.27
C ASN A 98 -19.80 -4.81 8.82
N HIS A 99 -20.01 -5.81 7.96
CA HIS A 99 -18.92 -6.35 7.17
C HIS A 99 -18.47 -5.25 6.20
N PRO A 100 -17.19 -4.85 6.17
CA PRO A 100 -16.71 -3.98 5.10
C PRO A 100 -17.01 -4.70 3.78
N LYS A 101 -17.79 -4.04 2.92
CA LYS A 101 -18.17 -4.62 1.62
C LYS A 101 -16.88 -4.87 0.84
N PRO A 102 -16.68 -6.07 0.28
CA PRO A 102 -15.49 -6.33 -0.52
C PRO A 102 -15.41 -5.32 -1.67
N ASN A 103 -14.21 -4.80 -1.94
CA ASN A 103 -14.00 -3.85 -3.03
C ASN A 103 -14.33 -4.53 -4.37
N LEU A 104 -15.54 -4.27 -4.87
CA LEU A 104 -16.10 -4.90 -6.05
C LEU A 104 -15.29 -4.59 -7.33
N LEU A 105 -14.56 -3.46 -7.35
CA LEU A 105 -13.74 -3.06 -8.49
C LEU A 105 -12.50 -3.92 -8.62
N TYR A 106 -11.78 -4.17 -7.51
CA TYR A 106 -10.60 -5.03 -7.53
C TYR A 106 -10.95 -6.48 -7.87
N GLN A 107 -12.05 -6.99 -7.32
CA GLN A 107 -12.52 -8.35 -7.65
C GLN A 107 -12.89 -8.51 -9.13
N LYS A 108 -13.51 -7.49 -9.74
CA LYS A 108 -13.78 -7.47 -11.19
C LYS A 108 -12.50 -7.42 -12.01
N PHE A 109 -11.55 -6.57 -11.62
CA PHE A 109 -10.23 -6.48 -12.29
C PHE A 109 -9.48 -7.81 -12.25
N VAL A 110 -9.40 -8.46 -11.08
CA VAL A 110 -8.72 -9.76 -10.93
C VAL A 110 -9.39 -10.85 -11.77
N LYS A 111 -10.73 -10.90 -11.79
CA LYS A 111 -11.46 -11.83 -12.68
C LYS A 111 -11.16 -11.58 -14.15
N LEU A 112 -11.17 -10.31 -14.58
CA LEU A 112 -10.86 -9.93 -15.96
C LEU A 112 -9.43 -10.35 -16.34
N CYS A 113 -8.44 -10.11 -15.47
CA CYS A 113 -7.06 -10.55 -15.72
C CYS A 113 -6.94 -12.08 -15.80
N GLN A 114 -7.66 -12.83 -14.96
CA GLN A 114 -7.70 -14.30 -15.05
C GLN A 114 -8.35 -14.79 -16.35
N GLU A 115 -9.43 -14.15 -16.80
CA GLU A 115 -10.10 -14.49 -18.07
C GLU A 115 -9.24 -14.16 -19.28
N LEU A 116 -8.61 -12.98 -19.31
CA LEU A 116 -7.68 -12.57 -20.36
C LEU A 116 -6.45 -13.50 -20.44
N SER A 117 -5.89 -13.90 -19.29
CA SER A 117 -4.77 -14.84 -19.24
C SER A 117 -5.13 -16.24 -19.76
N ARG A 118 -6.40 -16.65 -19.64
CA ARG A 118 -6.89 -17.95 -20.17
C ARG A 118 -7.21 -17.86 -21.66
N GLY A 119 -7.65 -16.70 -22.16
CA GLY A 119 -7.92 -16.46 -23.58
C GLY A 119 -6.68 -16.24 -24.43
N ALA A 120 -5.53 -15.91 -23.83
CA ALA A 120 -4.29 -15.61 -24.54
C ALA A 120 -3.52 -16.83 -25.09
N TRP A 121 -4.04 -18.06 -24.95
CA TRP A 121 -3.39 -19.31 -25.41
C TRP A 121 -4.16 -20.05 -26.51
N VAL A 122 -5.10 -19.39 -27.20
CA VAL A 122 -5.76 -19.93 -28.39
C VAL A 122 -5.55 -18.96 -29.54
N GLY A 123 -4.44 -19.12 -30.26
CA GLY A 123 -4.04 -18.33 -31.42
C GLY A 123 -2.72 -18.82 -31.98
#